data_AF-A0A413VM47-F1
#
_entry.id   AF-A0A413VM47-F1
#
_cell.length_a   1.000
_cell.length_b   1.000
_cell.length_c   1.000
_cell.angle_alpha   90.00
_cell.angle_beta   90.00
_cell.angle_gamma   90.00
#
_symmetry.space_group_name_H-M   'P 1'
#
loop_
_entity.id
_entity.type
_entity.pdbx_description
1 polymer ?
#
loop_
_entity_poly.entity_id
_entity_poly.type
_entity_poly.pdbx_seq_one_letter_code
_entity_poly.pdbx_strand_id
1 'polypeptide(L)'
;MSELKKRLPLKCPSCEAPLKVGRMFCEQCATEVCGSFELPLLARLPEKEQQFIIDFVKSSGSLKDMAKSMGVSYPTVRNILDDLIEKLTKMNI
;
A
#
# COMPACT_ATOMS: atom_id res chain seq x y z
N MET A 1 -22.43 5.08 -10.59
CA MET A 1 -21.70 4.13 -11.46
C MET A 1 -20.30 4.01 -10.87
N SER A 2 -19.94 2.85 -10.30
CA SER A 2 -18.63 2.66 -9.68
C SER A 2 -17.59 2.52 -10.77
N GLU A 3 -16.75 3.54 -10.95
CA GLU A 3 -15.59 3.48 -11.85
C GLU A 3 -14.72 2.28 -11.48
N LEU A 4 -14.45 1.42 -12.46
CA LEU A 4 -13.58 0.27 -12.29
C LEU A 4 -12.14 0.76 -12.16
N LYS A 5 -11.71 1.03 -10.92
CA LYS A 5 -10.36 1.49 -10.61
C LYS A 5 -9.35 0.41 -11.01
N LYS A 6 -8.56 0.67 -12.07
CA LYS A 6 -7.47 -0.21 -12.49
C LYS A 6 -6.46 -0.34 -11.34
N ARG A 7 -6.15 -1.57 -10.94
CA ARG A 7 -5.17 -1.85 -9.87
C ARG A 7 -3.76 -1.86 -10.44
N LEU A 8 -2.81 -1.33 -9.69
CA LEU A 8 -1.39 -1.41 -10.03
C LEU A 8 -0.91 -2.86 -9.86
N PRO A 9 -0.38 -3.52 -10.91
CA PRO A 9 0.23 -4.84 -10.75
C PRO A 9 1.58 -4.70 -10.02
N LEU A 10 1.78 -5.52 -8.98
CA LEU A 10 3.04 -5.54 -8.22
C LEU A 10 4.01 -6.61 -8.70
N LYS A 11 3.50 -7.60 -9.45
CA LYS A 11 4.23 -8.75 -9.96
C LYS A 11 4.05 -8.86 -11.47
N CYS A 12 5.08 -9.33 -12.15
CA CYS A 12 5.04 -9.64 -13.57
C CYS A 12 4.10 -10.84 -13.83
N PRO A 13 3.10 -10.72 -14.72
CA PRO A 13 2.17 -11.83 -15.00
C PRO A 13 2.83 -13.01 -15.72
N SER A 14 4.06 -12.85 -16.23
CA SER A 14 4.80 -13.92 -16.93
C SER A 14 5.76 -14.70 -16.03
N CYS A 15 6.38 -14.06 -15.03
CA CYS A 15 7.46 -14.67 -14.24
C CYS A 15 7.38 -14.37 -12.74
N GLU A 16 6.32 -13.69 -12.29
CA GLU A 16 6.06 -13.29 -10.90
C GLU A 16 7.09 -12.36 -10.24
N ALA A 17 8.16 -11.99 -10.95
CA ALA A 17 9.16 -11.05 -10.46
C ALA A 17 8.54 -9.67 -10.12
N PRO A 18 9.09 -8.93 -9.13
CA PRO A 18 8.64 -7.58 -8.81
C PRO A 18 8.73 -6.62 -10.00
N LEU A 19 7.70 -5.80 -10.21
CA LEU A 19 7.70 -4.79 -11.26
C LEU A 19 8.37 -3.48 -10.81
N LYS A 20 9.00 -2.79 -11.76
CA LYS A 20 9.56 -1.43 -11.60
C LYS A 20 8.72 -0.40 -12.33
N VAL A 21 8.82 0.86 -11.93
CA VAL A 21 8.20 1.98 -12.63
C VAL A 21 9.06 2.34 -13.85
N GLY A 22 8.50 2.18 -15.04
CA GLY A 22 9.19 2.45 -16.31
C GLY A 22 9.00 3.87 -16.86
N ARG A 23 7.84 4.49 -16.58
CA ARG A 23 7.45 5.80 -17.11
C ARG A 23 6.51 6.50 -16.13
N MET A 24 6.76 7.79 -15.91
CA MET A 24 5.84 8.70 -15.22
C MET A 24 5.40 9.79 -16.20
N PHE A 25 4.16 10.25 -16.08
CA PHE A 25 3.55 11.25 -16.95
C PHE A 25 3.04 12.43 -16.11
N CYS A 26 3.41 13.65 -16.49
CA CYS A 26 2.90 14.87 -15.89
C CYS A 26 1.70 15.39 -16.67
N GLU A 27 0.51 15.40 -16.06
CA GLU A 27 -0.73 15.86 -16.71
C GLU A 27 -0.74 17.37 -16.99
N GLN A 28 0.08 18.16 -16.29
CA GLN A 28 0.11 19.62 -16.43
C GLN A 28 0.89 20.09 -17.66
N CYS A 29 2.00 19.44 -18.00
CA CYS A 29 2.90 19.88 -19.08
C CYS A 29 3.25 18.77 -20.08
N ALA A 30 2.62 17.59 -19.97
CA ALA A 30 2.85 16.41 -20.79
C ALA A 30 4.30 15.86 -20.75
N THR A 31 5.12 16.31 -19.80
CA THR A 31 6.48 15.77 -19.61
C THR A 31 6.42 14.31 -19.21
N GLU A 32 7.28 13.52 -19.85
CA GLU A 32 7.46 12.10 -19.57
C GLU A 32 8.83 11.84 -18.99
N VAL A 33 8.85 11.15 -17.86
CA VAL A 33 10.08 10.71 -17.20
C VAL A 33 10.20 9.21 -17.36
N CYS A 34 11.14 8.77 -18.20
CA CYS A 34 11.40 7.36 -18.49
C CYS A 34 12.67 6.90 -17.77
N GLY A 35 12.64 5.68 -17.24
CA GLY A 35 13.78 5.12 -16.51
C GLY A 35 13.40 3.84 -15.76
N SER A 36 14.32 3.32 -14.97
CA SER A 36 14.05 2.18 -14.08
C SER A 36 13.97 2.69 -12.65
N PHE A 37 12.77 2.97 -12.17
CA PHE A 37 12.55 3.44 -10.80
C PHE A 37 11.93 2.34 -9.93
N GLU A 38 12.33 2.33 -8.67
CA GLU A 38 11.71 1.48 -7.67
C GLU A 38 10.30 1.97 -7.32
N LEU A 39 9.35 1.04 -7.12
CA LEU A 39 8.05 1.40 -6.57
C LEU A 39 8.21 1.96 -5.15
N PRO A 40 7.51 3.04 -4.77
CA PRO A 40 7.52 3.54 -3.40
C PRO A 40 7.18 2.44 -2.39
N LEU A 41 7.79 2.46 -1.21
CA LEU A 41 7.67 1.41 -0.19
C LEU A 41 6.22 0.95 0.05
N LEU A 42 5.33 1.90 0.35
CA LEU A 42 3.92 1.59 0.64
C LEU A 42 3.14 1.13 -0.60
N ALA A 43 3.55 1.54 -1.80
CA ALA A 43 2.92 1.11 -3.05
C ALA A 43 3.18 -0.38 -3.35
N ARG A 44 4.21 -0.98 -2.73
CA ARG A 44 4.53 -2.41 -2.84
C ARG A 44 3.66 -3.29 -1.91
N LEU A 45 2.87 -2.68 -1.03
CA LEU A 45 1.96 -3.42 -0.15
C LEU A 45 0.66 -3.80 -0.88
N PRO A 46 0.03 -4.93 -0.55
CA PRO A 46 -1.34 -5.22 -0.95
C PRO A 46 -2.32 -4.10 -0.55
N GLU A 47 -3.39 -3.91 -1.34
CA GLU A 47 -4.40 -2.87 -1.14
C GLU A 47 -5.00 -2.87 0.28
N LYS A 48 -5.21 -4.06 0.87
CA LYS A 48 -5.73 -4.19 2.24
C LYS A 48 -4.79 -3.60 3.30
N GLU A 49 -3.49 -3.79 3.14
CA GLU A 49 -2.48 -3.26 4.06
C GLU A 49 -2.32 -1.74 3.87
N GLN A 50 -2.37 -1.26 2.63
CA GLN A 50 -2.41 0.19 2.35
C GLN A 50 -3.62 0.84 3.01
N GLN A 51 -4.80 0.21 2.91
CA GLN A 51 -6.03 0.71 3.52
C GLN A 51 -5.92 0.73 5.05
N PHE A 52 -5.36 -0.32 5.66
CA PHE A 52 -5.09 -0.34 7.09
C PHE A 52 -4.21 0.82 7.54
N ILE A 53 -3.14 1.15 6.80
CA ILE A 53 -2.28 2.30 7.10
C ILE A 53 -3.06 3.62 7.03
N ILE A 54 -3.87 3.79 5.98
CA ILE A 54 -4.69 5.00 5.81
C ILE A 54 -5.65 5.16 7.00
N ASP A 55 -6.32 4.09 7.39
CA ASP A 55 -7.29 4.12 8.49
C ASP A 55 -6.59 4.36 9.84
N PHE A 56 -5.43 3.75 10.05
CA PHE A 56 -4.61 3.98 11.23
C PHE A 56 -4.15 5.44 11.35
N VAL A 57 -3.75 6.07 10.25
CA VAL A 57 -3.39 7.51 10.23
C VAL A 57 -4.62 8.37 10.48
N LYS A 58 -5.76 8.05 9.86
CA LYS A 58 -7.04 8.76 10.09
C LYS A 58 -7.54 8.64 11.53
N SER A 59 -7.21 7.55 12.23
CA SER A 59 -7.51 7.37 13.64
C SER A 59 -6.42 7.93 14.57
N SER A 60 -5.47 8.71 14.05
CA SER A 60 -4.34 9.24 14.82
C SER A 60 -3.54 8.16 15.58
N GLY A 61 -3.47 6.95 15.03
CA GLY A 61 -2.82 5.79 15.63
C GLY A 61 -3.62 5.06 16.72
N SER A 62 -4.88 5.43 16.95
CA SER A 62 -5.74 4.80 17.96
C SER A 62 -6.20 3.39 17.56
N LEU A 63 -5.53 2.38 18.11
CA LEU A 63 -5.94 0.97 17.96
C LEU A 63 -7.36 0.68 18.49
N LYS A 64 -7.83 1.46 19.47
CA LYS A 64 -9.19 1.33 20.01
C LYS A 64 -10.23 1.80 19.00
N ASP A 65 -10.00 2.93 18.35
CA ASP A 65 -10.93 3.46 17.34
C ASP A 65 -10.90 2.61 16.08
N MET A 66 -9.72 2.10 15.70
CA MET A 66 -9.58 1.11 14.65
C MET A 66 -10.41 -0.15 14.94
N ALA A 67 -10.30 -0.72 16.14
CA ALA A 67 -11.06 -1.92 16.54
C ALA A 67 -12.57 -1.69 16.44
N LYS A 68 -13.04 -0.53 16.92
CA LYS A 68 -14.44 -0.13 16.83
C LYS A 68 -14.89 0.04 15.38
N SER A 69 -14.11 0.72 14.54
CA SER A 69 -14.41 1.00 13.13
C SER A 69 -14.45 -0.28 12.29
N MET A 70 -13.50 -1.20 12.53
CA MET A 70 -13.37 -2.46 11.82
C MET A 70 -14.29 -3.57 12.36
N GLY A 71 -14.96 -3.36 13.49
CA GLY A 71 -15.84 -4.36 14.12
C GLY A 71 -15.09 -5.59 14.64
N VAL A 72 -13.81 -5.43 15.02
CA VAL A 72 -12.96 -6.53 15.51
C VAL A 72 -12.44 -6.24 16.91
N SER A 73 -11.85 -7.26 17.55
CA SER A 73 -11.26 -7.09 18.88
C SER A 73 -9.99 -6.23 18.83
N TYR A 74 -9.67 -5.55 19.92
CA TYR A 74 -8.40 -4.82 20.05
C TYR A 74 -7.17 -5.71 19.80
N PRO A 75 -7.08 -6.94 20.35
CA PRO A 75 -6.00 -7.88 20.00
C PRO A 75 -5.89 -8.14 18.49
N THR A 76 -7.01 -8.23 17.77
CA THR A 76 -7.00 -8.46 16.32
C THR A 76 -6.34 -7.31 15.58
N VAL A 77 -6.71 -6.06 15.87
CA VAL A 77 -6.08 -4.88 15.23
C VAL A 77 -4.60 -4.79 15.59
N ARG A 78 -4.26 -5.09 16.84
CA ARG A 78 -2.87 -5.09 17.30
C ARG A 78 -2.01 -6.07 16.52
N ASN A 79 -2.46 -7.32 16.38
CA ASN A 79 -1.74 -8.33 15.60
C ASN A 79 -1.55 -7.88 14.14
N ILE A 80 -2.58 -7.29 13.51
CA ILE A 80 -2.45 -6.77 12.14
C ILE A 80 -1.39 -5.66 12.06
N LEU A 81 -1.35 -4.75 13.04
CA LEU A 81 -0.33 -3.70 13.09
C LEU A 81 1.07 -4.29 13.28
N ASP A 82 1.23 -5.23 14.20
CA ASP A 82 2.51 -5.87 14.50
C ASP A 82 3.05 -6.63 13.26
N ASP A 83 2.20 -7.40 12.58
CA ASP A 83 2.53 -8.09 11.31
C ASP A 83 3.00 -7.09 10.23
N LEU A 84 2.31 -5.96 10.13
CA LEU A 84 2.64 -4.91 9.16
C LEU A 84 3.97 -4.21 9.48
N ILE A 85 4.24 -3.95 10.76
CA ILE A 85 5.53 -3.39 11.21
C ILE A 85 6.66 -4.35 10.88
N GLU A 86 6.50 -5.65 11.17
CA GLU A 86 7.50 -6.67 10.84
C GLU A 86 7.77 -6.71 9.34
N LYS A 87 6.70 -6.70 8.53
CA LYS A 87 6.78 -6.71 7.07
C LYS A 87 7.52 -5.49 6.53
N LEU A 88 7.19 -4.29 7.00
CA LEU A 88 7.86 -3.05 6.59
C LEU A 88 9.34 -3.03 6.98
N THR A 89 9.66 -3.56 8.17
CA THR A 89 11.04 -3.67 8.64
C THR A 89 11.88 -4.56 7.73
N LYS A 90 11.32 -5.68 7.27
CA LYS A 90 11.99 -6.61 6.32
C LYS A 90 12.18 -6.03 4.92
N MET A 91 11.36 -5.06 4.50
CA MET A 91 11.47 -4.42 3.17
C MET A 91 12.49 -3.27 3.12
N ASN A 92 12.87 -2.72 4.27
CA ASN A 92 13.77 -1.58 4.41
C ASN A 92 15.24 -1.98 4.69
N ILE A 93 15.55 -3.29 4.59
CA ILE A 93 16.91 -3.85 4.69
C ILE A 93 17.31 -4.38 3.32
#